data_AF-A0A5M8QAI3-F1
#
_entry.id   AF-A0A5M8QAI3-F1
#
_cell.length_a   1.000
_cell.length_b   1.000
_cell.length_c   1.000
_cell.angle_alpha   90.00
_cell.angle_beta   90.00
_cell.angle_gamma   90.00
#
_symmetry.space_group_name_H-M   'P 1'
#
loop_
_entity.id
_entity.type
_entity.pdbx_description
1 polymer ?
#
loop_
_entity_poly.entity_id
_entity_poly.type
_entity_poly.pdbx_seq_one_letter_code
_entity_poly.pdbx_strand_id
1 'polypeptide(L)'
;MSAQFHKIFNTICSYLTLLWYLTCISRKYDAPMIEEYEKLIKEFYSLPKVVPQPTYLELCQYPYRRLKEICSRMLSFFLQPTAEHGMDELFIQSLAQTLQEDLEYRTGNLRVIVEDNAEGKRIDLVVAGENFVIGIENKITAGLYNPLDKYREKLSSYQKEKAIGVVLSLRRVQRREEVDWMRENGFVNILYSELFTSVKQNIGFYLGKSSDKYLIYLQDFIKTIENMEGNNTMNQPLADFFFDNAEKVDELVKLYNEFNNKITQIRNQHINSLREAMSEKTGENWWIWSGFDLGFTFHDTEGRKLGIESVYEKEKRNPIGRFNIQITAWNIKDWDYFRSAVTPLFPDNEVQYGGGKANFRLDPMLNPTEEQITERLFEIYSILKHKVVEPIIEIQLEAQTLN
;
A
#
# COMPACT_ATOMS: atom_id res chain seq x y z
N MET A 1 62.54 30.96 -26.08
CA MET A 1 62.40 29.91 -25.04
C MET A 1 61.47 30.27 -23.88
N SER A 2 61.23 31.54 -23.55
CA SER A 2 60.46 31.92 -22.34
C SER A 2 58.93 31.78 -22.45
N ALA A 3 58.32 32.01 -23.61
CA ALA A 3 56.86 32.03 -23.76
C ALA A 3 56.21 30.63 -23.72
N GLN A 4 56.89 29.61 -24.26
CA GLN A 4 56.38 28.24 -24.29
C GLN A 4 56.44 27.57 -22.90
N PHE A 5 57.46 27.91 -22.10
CA PHE A 5 57.57 27.51 -20.71
C PHE A 5 56.46 28.11 -19.84
N HIS A 6 56.14 29.40 -20.05
CA HIS A 6 55.05 30.06 -19.32
C HIS A 6 53.67 29.43 -19.60
N LYS A 7 53.42 29.03 -20.85
CA LYS A 7 52.16 28.39 -21.24
C LYS A 7 52.01 26.99 -20.63
N ILE A 8 53.09 26.21 -20.60
CA ILE A 8 53.11 24.88 -19.97
C ILE A 8 52.95 25.00 -18.44
N PHE A 9 53.63 25.97 -17.82
CA PHE A 9 53.54 26.20 -16.38
C PHE A 9 52.13 26.60 -15.94
N ASN A 10 51.47 27.51 -16.69
CA ASN A 10 50.09 27.90 -16.39
C ASN A 10 49.08 26.76 -16.59
N THR A 11 49.27 25.90 -17.60
CA THR A 11 48.43 24.71 -17.80
C THR A 11 48.62 23.69 -16.66
N ILE A 12 49.85 23.48 -16.20
CA ILE A 12 50.12 22.58 -15.06
C ILE A 12 49.53 23.15 -13.75
N CYS A 13 49.66 24.45 -13.50
CA CYS A 13 49.08 25.11 -12.33
C CYS A 13 47.55 25.09 -12.32
N SER A 14 46.91 25.17 -13.48
CA SER A 14 45.44 25.07 -13.62
C SER A 14 44.94 23.62 -13.47
N TYR A 15 45.69 22.64 -13.98
CA TYR A 15 45.39 21.22 -13.71
C TYR A 15 45.59 20.85 -12.24
N LEU A 16 46.63 21.36 -11.58
CA LEU A 16 46.89 21.11 -10.16
C LEU A 16 45.86 21.80 -9.26
N THR A 17 45.38 22.99 -9.61
CA THR A 17 44.27 23.63 -8.88
C THR A 17 42.95 22.92 -9.12
N LEU A 18 42.68 22.40 -10.33
CA LEU A 18 41.50 21.57 -10.58
C LEU A 18 41.58 20.23 -9.85
N LEU A 19 42.75 19.57 -9.81
CA LEU A 19 42.97 18.34 -9.06
C LEU A 19 42.80 18.60 -7.56
N TRP A 20 43.36 19.71 -7.04
CA TRP A 20 43.21 20.11 -5.65
C TRP A 20 41.75 20.40 -5.31
N TYR A 21 41.03 21.15 -6.16
CA TYR A 21 39.61 21.44 -6.01
C TYR A 21 38.74 20.17 -6.05
N LEU A 22 39.06 19.22 -6.94
CA LEU A 22 38.39 17.91 -7.03
C LEU A 22 38.70 17.02 -5.81
N THR A 23 39.94 16.99 -5.31
CA THR A 23 40.28 16.29 -4.06
C THR A 23 39.69 16.97 -2.82
N CYS A 24 39.53 18.29 -2.83
CA CYS A 24 38.86 19.03 -1.76
C CYS A 24 37.34 18.85 -1.80
N ILE A 25 36.74 18.68 -2.98
CA ILE A 25 35.30 18.35 -3.13
C ILE A 25 35.05 16.87 -2.76
N SER A 26 35.93 15.94 -3.14
CA SER A 26 35.80 14.53 -2.74
C SER A 26 36.07 14.32 -1.25
N ARG A 27 36.78 15.24 -0.59
CA ARG A 27 36.94 15.28 0.88
C ARG A 27 35.84 16.06 1.60
N LYS A 28 34.93 16.74 0.89
CA LYS A 28 33.88 17.59 1.50
C LYS A 28 32.55 16.88 1.75
N TYR A 29 32.42 15.62 1.30
CA TYR A 29 31.39 14.70 1.77
C TYR A 29 32.11 13.64 2.58
N ASP A 30 32.13 13.87 3.89
CA ASP A 30 32.97 13.18 4.86
C ASP A 30 32.72 11.67 4.84
N ALA A 31 33.74 10.87 4.51
CA ALA A 31 33.76 9.42 4.78
C ALA A 31 33.21 9.04 6.18
N PRO A 32 33.46 9.84 7.25
CA PRO A 32 32.78 9.71 8.55
C PRO A 32 31.25 9.62 8.50
N MET A 33 30.58 10.43 7.68
CA MET A 33 29.11 10.48 7.58
C MET A 33 28.55 9.20 6.94
N ILE A 34 29.22 8.66 5.92
CA ILE A 34 28.82 7.40 5.27
C ILE A 34 28.98 6.24 6.24
N GLU A 35 30.10 6.18 6.99
CA GLU A 35 30.33 5.16 8.02
C GLU A 35 29.27 5.21 9.13
N GLU A 36 28.85 6.41 9.53
CA GLU A 36 27.76 6.60 10.51
C GLU A 36 26.42 6.09 9.99
N TYR A 37 26.04 6.38 8.75
CA TYR A 37 24.81 5.85 8.16
C TYR A 37 24.88 4.34 7.91
N GLU A 38 26.04 3.80 7.52
CA GLU A 38 26.22 2.35 7.43
C GLU A 38 26.04 1.67 8.78
N LYS A 39 26.57 2.27 9.85
CA LYS A 39 26.38 1.78 11.21
C LYS A 39 24.91 1.83 11.62
N LEU A 40 24.23 2.95 11.38
CA LEU A 40 22.79 3.11 11.62
C LEU A 40 21.97 2.02 10.91
N ILE A 41 22.27 1.76 9.63
CA ILE A 41 21.60 0.73 8.84
C ILE A 41 21.89 -0.68 9.39
N LYS A 42 23.15 -0.97 9.77
CA LYS A 42 23.52 -2.27 10.37
C LYS A 42 22.81 -2.50 11.71
N GLU A 43 22.72 -1.48 12.55
CA GLU A 43 21.97 -1.50 13.80
C GLU A 43 20.49 -1.81 13.52
N PHE A 44 19.84 -1.07 12.61
CA PHE A 44 18.47 -1.34 12.18
C PHE A 44 18.27 -2.78 11.68
N TYR A 45 19.22 -3.30 10.88
CA TYR A 45 19.14 -4.66 10.37
C TYR A 45 19.20 -5.71 11.48
N SER A 46 19.96 -5.46 12.54
CA SER A 46 20.15 -6.37 13.68
C SER A 46 18.95 -6.43 14.63
N LEU A 47 18.06 -5.43 14.60
CA LEU A 47 16.89 -5.38 15.46
C LEU A 47 15.90 -6.49 15.10
N PRO A 48 15.27 -7.13 16.11
CA PRO A 48 14.28 -8.17 15.88
C PRO A 48 13.09 -7.54 15.15
N LYS A 49 12.97 -7.75 13.85
CA LYS A 49 11.79 -7.31 13.09
C LYS A 49 10.70 -8.31 13.42
N VAL A 50 9.75 -7.93 14.28
CA VAL A 50 8.56 -8.75 14.49
C VAL A 50 7.78 -8.76 13.18
N VAL A 51 8.04 -9.74 12.34
CA VAL A 51 7.15 -10.10 11.25
C VAL A 51 6.06 -10.93 11.92
N PRO A 52 4.84 -10.42 12.09
CA PRO A 52 3.77 -11.23 12.63
C PRO A 52 3.65 -12.49 11.77
N GLN A 53 3.67 -13.66 12.40
CA GLN A 53 3.35 -14.92 11.71
C GLN A 53 1.92 -14.78 11.18
N PRO A 54 1.69 -15.00 9.87
CA PRO A 54 0.37 -14.81 9.29
C PRO A 54 -0.59 -15.83 9.88
N THR A 55 -1.72 -15.35 10.40
CA THR A 55 -2.81 -16.19 10.88
C THR A 55 -3.63 -16.74 9.72
N TYR A 56 -4.48 -17.73 9.97
CA TYR A 56 -5.38 -18.27 8.95
C TYR A 56 -6.28 -17.18 8.34
N LEU A 57 -6.82 -16.27 9.17
CA LEU A 57 -7.64 -15.16 8.68
C LEU A 57 -6.85 -14.19 7.78
N GLU A 58 -5.58 -13.96 8.07
CA GLU A 58 -4.68 -13.13 7.27
C GLU A 58 -4.31 -13.82 5.95
N LEU A 59 -4.05 -15.13 5.98
CA LEU A 59 -3.78 -15.94 4.78
C LEU A 59 -4.97 -15.96 3.81
N CYS A 60 -6.20 -15.96 4.33
CA CYS A 60 -7.40 -15.88 3.52
C CYS A 60 -7.61 -14.50 2.85
N GLN A 61 -6.81 -13.48 3.19
CA GLN A 61 -6.89 -12.11 2.65
C GLN A 61 -8.32 -11.54 2.65
N TYR A 62 -9.09 -11.76 3.72
CA TYR A 62 -10.45 -11.26 3.79
C TYR A 62 -10.47 -9.73 3.60
N PRO A 63 -11.40 -9.20 2.78
CA PRO A 63 -11.48 -7.77 2.56
C PRO A 63 -11.70 -7.07 3.89
N TYR A 64 -10.85 -6.06 4.17
CA TYR A 64 -10.81 -5.30 5.42
C TYR A 64 -12.19 -4.81 5.90
N ARG A 65 -13.12 -4.55 4.97
CA ARG A 65 -14.49 -4.10 5.24
C ARG A 65 -15.40 -5.17 5.85
N ARG A 66 -15.08 -6.46 5.71
CA ARG A 66 -15.89 -7.59 6.22
C ARG A 66 -15.31 -8.25 7.46
N LEU A 67 -14.10 -7.86 7.86
CA LEU A 67 -13.43 -8.47 9.01
C LEU A 67 -14.22 -8.31 10.31
N LYS A 68 -14.91 -7.17 10.47
CA LYS A 68 -15.86 -6.94 11.57
C LYS A 68 -16.91 -8.06 11.69
N GLU A 69 -17.54 -8.44 10.58
CA GLU A 69 -18.59 -9.48 10.56
C GLU A 69 -18.02 -10.84 10.98
N ILE A 70 -16.81 -11.17 10.53
CA ILE A 70 -16.12 -12.42 10.86
C ILE A 70 -15.77 -12.44 12.35
N CYS A 71 -15.15 -11.37 12.86
CA CYS A 71 -14.81 -11.26 14.28
C CYS A 71 -16.06 -11.34 15.17
N SER A 72 -17.18 -10.72 14.77
CA SER A 72 -18.45 -10.85 15.51
C SER A 72 -18.97 -12.29 15.51
N ARG A 73 -18.88 -13.03 14.40
CA ARG A 73 -19.25 -14.45 14.37
C ARG A 73 -18.35 -15.30 15.26
N MET A 74 -17.04 -15.06 15.26
CA MET A 74 -16.11 -15.77 16.14
C MET A 74 -16.40 -15.49 17.62
N LEU A 75 -16.60 -14.22 17.98
CA LEU A 75 -17.05 -13.84 19.31
C LEU A 75 -18.36 -14.53 19.67
N SER A 76 -19.34 -14.56 18.77
CA SER A 76 -20.64 -15.20 19.04
C SER A 76 -20.51 -16.69 19.35
N PHE A 77 -19.60 -17.37 18.64
CA PHE A 77 -19.32 -18.78 18.85
C PHE A 77 -18.70 -19.04 20.22
N PHE A 78 -17.70 -18.26 20.62
CA PHE A 78 -17.02 -18.45 21.91
C PHE A 78 -17.81 -17.90 23.11
N LEU A 79 -18.67 -16.91 22.91
CA LEU A 79 -19.55 -16.37 23.96
C LEU A 79 -20.72 -17.31 24.29
N GLN A 80 -21.01 -18.31 23.45
CA GLN A 80 -22.08 -19.27 23.66
C GLN A 80 -21.55 -20.50 24.42
N PRO A 81 -21.78 -20.64 25.74
CA PRO A 81 -21.06 -21.64 26.54
C PRO A 81 -21.38 -23.08 26.18
N THR A 82 -22.55 -23.29 25.56
CA THR A 82 -23.04 -24.60 25.12
C THR A 82 -22.60 -24.96 23.70
N ALA A 83 -21.78 -24.14 23.04
CA ALA A 83 -21.26 -24.44 21.71
C ALA A 83 -20.16 -25.50 21.76
N GLU A 84 -19.83 -26.08 20.59
CA GLU A 84 -18.93 -27.23 20.47
C GLU A 84 -17.46 -26.96 20.86
N HIS A 85 -17.10 -25.71 21.22
CA HIS A 85 -15.72 -25.35 21.54
C HIS A 85 -15.18 -25.98 22.83
N GLY A 86 -16.04 -26.43 23.74
CA GLY A 86 -15.63 -27.10 24.98
C GLY A 86 -14.88 -26.19 25.97
N MET A 87 -15.02 -24.88 25.81
CA MET A 87 -14.44 -23.87 26.72
C MET A 87 -15.50 -23.24 27.62
N ASP A 88 -16.68 -23.88 27.72
CA ASP A 88 -17.80 -23.52 28.58
C ASP A 88 -17.95 -21.98 28.71
N GLU A 89 -17.86 -21.45 29.92
CA GLU A 89 -18.14 -20.06 30.23
C GLU A 89 -16.92 -19.11 30.10
N LEU A 90 -15.79 -19.59 29.57
CA LEU A 90 -14.52 -18.84 29.53
C LEU A 90 -14.70 -17.40 29.05
N PHE A 91 -15.39 -17.19 27.94
CA PHE A 91 -15.53 -15.87 27.33
C PHE A 91 -16.48 -14.96 28.08
N ILE A 92 -17.63 -15.47 28.54
CA ILE A 92 -18.59 -14.65 29.28
C ILE A 92 -18.05 -14.27 30.66
N GLN A 93 -17.33 -15.18 31.34
CA GLN A 93 -16.64 -14.87 32.59
C GLN A 93 -15.52 -13.85 32.38
N SER A 94 -14.73 -14.00 31.30
CA SER A 94 -13.67 -13.04 30.99
C SER A 94 -14.22 -11.66 30.61
N LEU A 95 -15.34 -11.61 29.91
CA LEU A 95 -16.04 -10.35 29.60
C LEU A 95 -16.58 -9.69 30.88
N ALA A 96 -17.22 -10.47 31.77
CA ALA A 96 -17.72 -9.98 33.06
C ALA A 96 -16.58 -9.40 33.93
N GLN A 97 -15.45 -10.12 34.02
CA GLN A 97 -14.25 -9.65 34.72
C GLN A 97 -13.69 -8.36 34.12
N THR A 98 -13.64 -8.27 32.78
CA THR A 98 -13.15 -7.07 32.09
C THR A 98 -14.06 -5.87 32.32
N LEU A 99 -15.37 -6.10 32.39
CA LEU A 99 -16.37 -5.08 32.74
C LEU A 99 -16.42 -4.76 34.24
N GLN A 100 -15.80 -5.58 35.09
CA GLN A 100 -15.92 -5.54 36.55
C GLN A 100 -17.38 -5.68 37.01
N GLU A 101 -18.11 -6.55 36.33
CA GLU A 101 -19.53 -6.79 36.57
C GLU A 101 -19.74 -8.19 37.13
N ASP A 102 -20.57 -8.30 38.16
CA ASP A 102 -21.08 -9.59 38.61
C ASP A 102 -22.32 -9.94 37.78
N LEU A 103 -22.26 -11.10 37.10
CA LEU A 103 -23.28 -11.58 36.19
C LEU A 103 -23.78 -12.93 36.68
N GLU A 104 -25.03 -12.97 37.15
CA GLU A 104 -25.69 -14.22 37.50
C GLU A 104 -26.38 -14.82 36.26
N TYR A 105 -26.00 -16.05 35.91
CA TYR A 105 -26.63 -16.80 34.84
C TYR A 105 -26.47 -18.31 35.02
N ARG A 106 -27.42 -19.04 34.42
CA ARG A 106 -27.27 -20.48 34.17
C ARG A 106 -26.78 -20.68 32.75
N THR A 107 -25.75 -21.51 32.56
CA THR A 107 -25.11 -21.80 31.28
C THR A 107 -26.11 -22.07 30.15
N GLY A 108 -27.13 -22.90 30.41
CA GLY A 108 -28.15 -23.27 29.42
C GLY A 108 -29.17 -22.17 29.07
N ASN A 109 -29.22 -21.10 29.86
CA ASN A 109 -30.16 -20.00 29.66
C ASN A 109 -29.50 -18.78 28.99
N LEU A 110 -28.18 -18.81 28.78
CA LEU A 110 -27.47 -17.76 28.06
C LEU A 110 -27.74 -17.85 26.56
N ARG A 111 -28.13 -16.72 25.96
CA ARG A 111 -28.38 -16.60 24.53
C ARG A 111 -27.47 -15.55 23.91
N VAL A 112 -26.78 -15.92 22.84
CA VAL A 112 -25.99 -14.99 22.03
C VAL A 112 -26.72 -14.74 20.71
N ILE A 113 -27.02 -13.48 20.42
CA ILE A 113 -27.74 -13.03 19.22
C ILE A 113 -26.79 -12.19 18.38
N VAL A 114 -26.68 -12.52 17.10
CA VAL A 114 -25.85 -11.78 16.14
C VAL A 114 -26.73 -10.84 15.34
N GLU A 115 -26.29 -9.60 15.13
CA GLU A 115 -27.00 -8.59 14.34
C GLU A 115 -28.45 -8.33 14.83
N ASP A 116 -28.65 -8.13 16.13
CA ASP A 116 -29.98 -7.89 16.71
C ASP A 116 -30.57 -6.55 16.25
N ASN A 117 -31.77 -6.59 15.67
CA ASN A 117 -32.41 -5.43 15.05
C ASN A 117 -32.84 -4.39 16.08
N ALA A 118 -32.40 -3.15 15.87
CA ALA A 118 -32.73 -1.94 16.60
C ALA A 118 -33.18 -0.86 15.59
N GLU A 119 -34.48 -0.86 15.29
CA GLU A 119 -35.15 0.13 14.40
C GLU A 119 -34.45 0.34 13.03
N GLY A 120 -34.16 -0.74 12.31
CA GLY A 120 -33.55 -0.67 10.97
C GLY A 120 -32.03 -0.56 10.97
N LYS A 121 -31.41 -0.50 12.15
CA LYS A 121 -29.99 -0.78 12.39
C LYS A 121 -29.85 -2.05 13.23
N ARG A 122 -28.61 -2.50 13.47
CA ARG A 122 -28.35 -3.78 14.13
C ARG A 122 -27.20 -3.64 15.13
N ILE A 123 -27.39 -4.15 16.34
CA ILE A 123 -26.33 -4.32 17.34
C ILE A 123 -25.53 -5.56 16.92
N ASP A 124 -24.22 -5.44 16.82
CA ASP A 124 -23.38 -6.52 16.27
C ASP A 124 -23.54 -7.83 17.04
N LEU A 125 -23.55 -7.78 18.38
CA LEU A 125 -23.81 -8.92 19.25
C LEU A 125 -24.65 -8.52 20.46
N VAL A 126 -25.55 -9.38 20.88
CA VAL A 126 -26.28 -9.26 22.15
C VAL A 126 -26.12 -10.56 22.94
N VAL A 127 -25.64 -10.46 24.17
CA VAL A 127 -25.58 -11.57 25.12
C VAL A 127 -26.67 -11.36 26.16
N ALA A 128 -27.67 -12.22 26.17
CA ALA A 128 -28.81 -12.14 27.08
C ALA A 128 -28.77 -13.30 28.08
N GLY A 129 -28.70 -12.95 29.37
CA GLY A 129 -28.85 -13.86 30.50
C GLY A 129 -30.23 -13.77 31.14
N GLU A 130 -30.34 -14.33 32.34
CA GLU A 130 -31.59 -14.28 33.13
C GLU A 130 -31.89 -12.86 33.58
N ASN A 131 -30.93 -12.20 34.23
CA ASN A 131 -31.11 -10.86 34.83
C ASN A 131 -30.32 -9.76 34.13
N PHE A 132 -29.56 -10.08 33.07
CA PHE A 132 -28.77 -9.10 32.34
C PHE A 132 -28.90 -9.21 30.81
N VAL A 133 -28.56 -8.11 30.14
CA VAL A 133 -28.30 -8.05 28.71
C VAL A 133 -27.06 -7.19 28.44
N ILE A 134 -26.17 -7.68 27.58
CA ILE A 134 -24.99 -6.95 27.12
C ILE A 134 -25.08 -6.78 25.61
N GLY A 135 -25.14 -5.55 25.13
CA GLY A 135 -25.02 -5.24 23.70
C GLY A 135 -23.59 -4.85 23.38
N ILE A 136 -22.97 -5.57 22.44
CA ILE A 136 -21.60 -5.30 21.99
C ILE A 136 -21.65 -4.76 20.56
N GLU A 137 -21.20 -3.53 20.38
CA GLU A 137 -20.87 -2.95 19.08
C GLU A 137 -19.38 -3.21 18.80
N ASN A 138 -19.09 -3.95 17.73
CA ASN A 138 -17.74 -4.40 17.42
C ASN A 138 -17.02 -3.43 16.47
N LYS A 139 -15.89 -2.88 16.91
CA LYS A 139 -15.11 -1.86 16.20
C LYS A 139 -13.68 -2.32 15.93
N ILE A 140 -13.50 -2.96 14.78
CA ILE A 140 -12.18 -3.32 14.27
C ILE A 140 -11.52 -2.13 13.54
N THR A 141 -12.21 -1.59 12.53
CA THR A 141 -11.59 -0.71 11.53
C THR A 141 -12.26 0.64 11.34
N ALA A 142 -13.47 0.79 11.86
CA ALA A 142 -14.33 1.94 11.65
C ALA A 142 -14.46 2.77 12.93
N GLY A 143 -14.70 4.08 12.77
CA GLY A 143 -15.07 4.96 13.88
C GLY A 143 -16.46 4.65 14.45
N LEU A 144 -16.85 5.39 15.50
CA LEU A 144 -18.12 5.20 16.20
C LEU A 144 -19.15 6.21 15.69
N TYR A 145 -19.98 5.80 14.73
CA TYR A 145 -21.07 6.61 14.16
C TYR A 145 -22.43 5.92 14.30
N ASN A 146 -22.53 4.92 15.17
CA ASN A 146 -23.73 4.12 15.37
C ASN A 146 -24.75 4.85 16.24
N PRO A 147 -26.05 4.57 16.05
CA PRO A 147 -27.10 5.14 16.89
C PRO A 147 -27.15 4.41 18.23
N LEU A 148 -26.25 4.78 19.14
CA LEU A 148 -26.14 4.17 20.47
C LEU A 148 -27.38 4.40 21.32
N ASP A 149 -28.10 5.50 21.09
CA ASP A 149 -29.43 5.80 21.63
C ASP A 149 -30.44 4.69 21.28
N LYS A 150 -30.52 4.34 19.99
CA LYS A 150 -31.40 3.25 19.51
C LYS A 150 -30.97 1.90 20.04
N TYR A 151 -29.67 1.69 20.19
CA TYR A 151 -29.16 0.46 20.78
C TYR A 151 -29.51 0.39 22.28
N ARG A 152 -29.43 1.51 22.99
CA ARG A 152 -29.81 1.60 24.40
C ARG A 152 -31.30 1.35 24.62
N GLU A 153 -32.16 1.92 23.77
CA GLU A 153 -33.60 1.64 23.76
C GLU A 153 -33.86 0.14 23.55
N LYS A 154 -33.19 -0.46 22.55
CA LYS A 154 -33.29 -1.89 22.26
C LYS A 154 -32.84 -2.76 23.44
N LEU A 155 -31.70 -2.47 24.06
CA LEU A 155 -31.23 -3.20 25.24
C LEU A 155 -32.22 -3.09 26.41
N SER A 156 -32.81 -1.91 26.60
CA SER A 156 -33.83 -1.69 27.64
C SER A 156 -35.10 -2.52 27.39
N SER A 157 -35.44 -2.79 26.12
CA SER A 157 -36.62 -3.62 25.75
C SER A 157 -36.53 -5.09 26.19
N TYR A 158 -35.32 -5.59 26.52
CA TYR A 158 -35.14 -6.92 27.10
C TYR A 158 -35.64 -7.03 28.55
N GLN A 159 -35.99 -5.91 29.20
CA GLN A 159 -36.55 -5.85 30.56
C GLN A 159 -35.70 -6.62 31.59
N LYS A 160 -34.38 -6.46 31.48
CA LYS A 160 -33.39 -7.06 32.39
C LYS A 160 -33.01 -6.05 33.46
N GLU A 161 -32.63 -6.56 34.64
CA GLU A 161 -32.15 -5.72 35.74
C GLU A 161 -30.89 -4.94 35.34
N LYS A 162 -29.99 -5.58 34.59
CA LYS A 162 -28.73 -5.00 34.13
C LYS A 162 -28.70 -4.93 32.60
N ALA A 163 -28.57 -3.72 32.04
CA ALA A 163 -28.41 -3.49 30.61
C ALA A 163 -27.12 -2.71 30.34
N ILE A 164 -26.13 -3.39 29.74
CA ILE A 164 -24.78 -2.85 29.51
C ILE A 164 -24.56 -2.69 28.01
N GLY A 165 -24.16 -1.49 27.59
CA GLY A 165 -23.62 -1.25 26.26
C GLY A 165 -22.09 -1.36 26.27
N VAL A 166 -21.52 -2.08 25.31
CA VAL A 166 -20.06 -2.22 25.14
C VAL A 166 -19.69 -1.81 23.72
N VAL A 167 -18.75 -0.89 23.59
CA VAL A 167 -18.02 -0.67 22.34
C VAL A 167 -16.70 -1.44 22.47
N LEU A 168 -16.61 -2.59 21.80
CA LEU A 168 -15.42 -3.44 21.80
C LEU A 168 -14.51 -3.01 20.64
N SER A 169 -13.32 -2.49 20.92
CA SER A 169 -12.47 -1.90 19.88
C SER A 169 -11.00 -2.31 19.97
N LEU A 170 -10.26 -2.17 18.86
CA LEU A 170 -8.80 -2.36 18.86
C LEU A 170 -8.06 -1.23 19.60
N ARG A 171 -8.68 -0.05 19.69
CA ARG A 171 -8.08 1.16 20.24
C ARG A 171 -9.07 1.90 21.10
N ARG A 172 -8.56 2.56 22.14
CA ARG A 172 -9.41 3.36 23.02
C ARG A 172 -10.04 4.50 22.24
N VAL A 173 -11.33 4.69 22.42
CA VAL A 173 -12.06 5.83 21.84
C VAL A 173 -11.60 7.09 22.57
N GLN A 174 -11.00 8.03 21.84
CA GLN A 174 -10.39 9.25 22.41
C GLN A 174 -11.10 10.53 22.00
N ARG A 175 -11.86 10.53 20.89
CA ARG A 175 -12.56 11.73 20.45
C ARG A 175 -13.65 12.07 21.46
N ARG A 176 -13.61 13.30 21.98
CA ARG A 176 -14.49 13.76 23.05
C ARG A 176 -15.97 13.52 22.73
N GLU A 177 -16.41 13.86 21.52
CA GLU A 177 -17.78 13.64 21.06
C GLU A 177 -18.20 12.16 21.11
N GLU A 178 -17.32 11.24 20.69
CA GLU A 178 -17.61 9.79 20.75
C GLU A 178 -17.62 9.28 22.19
N VAL A 179 -16.74 9.79 23.05
CA VAL A 179 -16.70 9.46 24.49
C VAL A 179 -17.97 9.94 25.20
N ASP A 180 -18.38 11.17 24.94
CA ASP A 180 -19.60 11.75 25.50
C ASP A 180 -20.84 11.01 24.98
N TRP A 181 -20.90 10.70 23.67
CA TRP A 181 -21.97 9.91 23.06
C TRP A 181 -22.11 8.50 23.66
N MET A 182 -21.00 7.81 23.93
CA MET A 182 -21.04 6.52 24.64
C MET A 182 -21.59 6.69 26.06
N ARG A 183 -21.07 7.67 26.81
CA ARG A 183 -21.46 7.89 28.21
C ARG A 183 -22.95 8.22 28.33
N GLU A 184 -23.46 9.11 27.50
CA GLU A 184 -24.87 9.52 27.47
C GLU A 184 -25.81 8.36 27.21
N ASN A 185 -25.36 7.37 26.42
CA ASN A 185 -26.15 6.20 26.05
C ASN A 185 -25.82 4.94 26.89
N GLY A 186 -25.03 5.08 27.96
CA GLY A 186 -24.69 3.97 28.86
C GLY A 186 -23.83 2.88 28.20
N PHE A 187 -22.94 3.28 27.29
CA PHE A 187 -21.92 2.43 26.68
C PHE A 187 -20.56 2.66 27.33
N VAL A 188 -19.82 1.57 27.54
CA VAL A 188 -18.40 1.60 27.96
C VAL A 188 -17.52 1.11 26.83
N ASN A 189 -16.30 1.64 26.74
CA ASN A 189 -15.31 1.16 25.78
C ASN A 189 -14.41 0.11 26.43
N ILE A 190 -14.42 -1.10 25.86
CA ILE A 190 -13.51 -2.20 26.22
C ILE A 190 -12.59 -2.46 25.03
N LEU A 191 -11.31 -2.70 25.30
CA LEU A 191 -10.35 -3.07 24.27
C LEU A 191 -10.33 -4.58 24.06
N TYR A 192 -10.08 -5.00 22.82
CA TYR A 192 -9.78 -6.40 22.53
C TYR A 192 -8.60 -6.91 23.36
N SER A 193 -7.53 -6.13 23.49
CA SER A 193 -6.41 -6.43 24.38
C SER A 193 -6.80 -6.64 25.84
N GLU A 194 -7.76 -5.87 26.39
CA GLU A 194 -8.27 -6.04 27.76
C GLU A 194 -9.03 -7.37 27.89
N LEU A 195 -9.99 -7.62 26.98
CA LEU A 195 -10.78 -8.86 26.95
C LEU A 195 -9.89 -10.10 26.77
N PHE A 196 -8.99 -10.08 25.79
CA PHE A 196 -8.12 -11.23 25.50
C PHE A 196 -7.05 -11.46 26.55
N THR A 197 -6.64 -10.42 27.30
CA THR A 197 -5.81 -10.62 28.49
C THR A 197 -6.57 -11.44 29.53
N SER A 198 -7.82 -11.10 29.82
CA SER A 198 -8.66 -11.87 30.75
C SER A 198 -8.91 -13.30 30.25
N VAL A 199 -9.21 -13.48 28.96
CA VAL A 199 -9.37 -14.83 28.35
C VAL A 199 -8.10 -15.66 28.52
N LYS A 200 -6.92 -15.11 28.21
CA LYS A 200 -5.63 -15.80 28.35
C LYS A 200 -5.30 -16.16 29.80
N GLN A 201 -5.70 -15.33 30.77
CA GLN A 201 -5.52 -15.64 32.20
C GLN A 201 -6.41 -16.80 32.66
N ASN A 202 -7.64 -16.88 32.15
CA ASN A 202 -8.63 -17.86 32.57
C ASN A 202 -8.55 -19.19 31.79
N ILE A 203 -7.94 -19.22 30.61
CA ILE A 203 -7.97 -20.38 29.69
C ILE A 203 -7.45 -21.67 30.34
N GLY A 204 -6.51 -21.57 31.29
CA GLY A 204 -5.89 -22.71 31.96
C GLY A 204 -6.91 -23.64 32.65
N PHE A 205 -8.02 -23.10 33.17
CA PHE A 205 -9.08 -23.87 33.81
C PHE A 205 -9.90 -24.73 32.83
N TYR A 206 -9.82 -24.45 31.54
CA TYR A 206 -10.64 -25.07 30.49
C TYR A 206 -9.85 -26.02 29.60
N LEU A 207 -8.51 -26.03 29.67
CA LEU A 207 -7.65 -26.84 28.79
C LEU A 207 -7.96 -28.34 28.83
N GLY A 208 -8.35 -28.89 29.99
CA GLY A 208 -8.64 -30.31 30.13
C GLY A 208 -9.97 -30.76 29.48
N LYS A 209 -10.83 -29.82 29.09
CA LYS A 209 -12.15 -30.07 28.47
C LYS A 209 -12.28 -29.49 27.07
N SER A 210 -11.41 -28.54 26.71
CA SER A 210 -11.46 -27.85 25.44
C SER A 210 -11.19 -28.78 24.27
N SER A 211 -11.86 -28.50 23.14
CA SER A 211 -11.51 -29.13 21.87
C SER A 211 -10.22 -28.53 21.32
N ASP A 212 -9.21 -29.37 21.04
CA ASP A 212 -7.94 -28.94 20.44
C ASP A 212 -8.16 -28.12 19.14
N LYS A 213 -9.13 -28.53 18.32
CA LYS A 213 -9.51 -27.83 17.08
C LYS A 213 -9.93 -26.39 17.37
N TYR A 214 -10.82 -26.19 18.34
CA TYR A 214 -11.37 -24.87 18.64
C TYR A 214 -10.41 -24.01 19.48
N LEU A 215 -9.49 -24.64 20.22
CA LEU A 215 -8.36 -23.95 20.86
C LEU A 215 -7.42 -23.34 19.82
N ILE A 216 -7.11 -24.07 18.75
CA ILE A 216 -6.32 -23.53 17.62
C ILE A 216 -7.04 -22.33 16.99
N TYR A 217 -8.36 -22.42 16.75
CA TYR A 217 -9.12 -21.31 16.19
C TYR A 217 -9.19 -20.09 17.11
N LEU A 218 -9.25 -20.31 18.43
CA LEU A 218 -9.17 -19.23 19.41
C LEU A 218 -7.80 -18.56 19.39
N GLN A 219 -6.73 -19.34 19.39
CA GLN A 219 -5.37 -18.82 19.30
C GLN A 219 -5.15 -18.01 18.02
N ASP A 220 -5.62 -18.52 16.88
CA ASP A 220 -5.56 -17.83 15.59
C ASP A 220 -6.36 -16.52 15.60
N PHE A 221 -7.55 -16.53 16.21
CA PHE A 221 -8.39 -15.32 16.35
C PHE A 221 -7.70 -14.25 17.20
N ILE A 222 -7.24 -14.62 18.40
CA ILE A 222 -6.52 -13.72 19.30
C ILE A 222 -5.30 -13.16 18.58
N LYS A 223 -4.52 -14.02 17.92
CA LYS A 223 -3.31 -13.61 17.22
C LYS A 223 -3.61 -12.67 16.05
N THR A 224 -4.72 -12.87 15.34
CA THR A 224 -5.13 -11.98 14.23
C THR A 224 -5.38 -10.58 14.76
N ILE A 225 -6.15 -10.47 15.83
CA ILE A 225 -6.47 -9.18 16.45
C ILE A 225 -5.21 -8.54 17.05
N GLU A 226 -4.36 -9.32 17.73
CA GLU A 226 -3.07 -8.85 18.25
C GLU A 226 -2.13 -8.37 17.14
N ASN A 227 -2.12 -9.00 15.97
CA ASN A 227 -1.35 -8.53 14.81
C ASN A 227 -1.93 -7.20 14.28
N MET A 228 -3.25 -7.01 14.32
CA MET A 228 -3.89 -5.74 13.94
C MET A 228 -3.63 -4.61 14.94
N GLU A 229 -3.61 -4.92 16.23
CA GLU A 229 -3.15 -3.99 17.29
C GLU A 229 -1.64 -3.73 17.15
N GLY A 230 -0.88 -4.79 16.82
CA GLY A 230 0.57 -4.88 16.81
C GLY A 230 1.28 -4.39 15.56
N ASN A 231 0.55 -4.12 14.48
CA ASN A 231 1.02 -3.20 13.44
C ASN A 231 1.25 -1.77 13.97
N ASN A 232 0.95 -1.51 15.26
CA ASN A 232 1.25 -0.26 15.94
C ASN A 232 1.73 -0.39 17.41
N THR A 233 1.86 -1.59 18.00
CA THR A 233 2.56 -1.69 19.30
C THR A 233 4.06 -1.69 19.04
N MET A 234 4.70 -0.62 19.51
CA MET A 234 6.13 -0.42 19.49
C MET A 234 6.85 -1.71 19.85
N ASN A 235 7.43 -2.34 18.84
CA ASN A 235 8.63 -3.13 19.03
C ASN A 235 9.60 -2.20 19.77
N GLN A 236 9.66 -2.33 21.09
CA GLN A 236 10.38 -1.39 21.97
C GLN A 236 11.81 -1.16 21.46
N PRO A 237 12.57 -2.22 21.06
CA PRO A 237 13.84 -2.04 20.36
C PRO A 237 13.79 -1.18 19.09
N LEU A 238 12.78 -1.33 18.23
CA LEU A 238 12.60 -0.45 17.06
C LEU A 238 12.18 0.98 17.45
N ALA A 239 11.34 1.12 18.47
CA ALA A 239 10.87 2.43 18.93
C ALA A 239 12.01 3.24 19.57
N ASP A 240 12.78 2.62 20.46
CA ASP A 240 13.98 3.20 21.06
C ASP A 240 14.97 3.56 19.95
N PHE A 241 15.19 2.65 18.98
CA PHE A 241 16.05 2.93 17.83
C PHE A 241 15.62 4.17 17.03
N PHE A 242 14.33 4.28 16.67
CA PHE A 242 13.83 5.43 15.92
C PHE A 242 13.86 6.72 16.75
N PHE A 243 13.60 6.63 18.05
CA PHE A 243 13.66 7.77 18.97
C PHE A 243 15.10 8.28 19.10
N ASP A 244 16.05 7.38 19.41
CA ASP A 244 17.46 7.70 19.62
C ASP A 244 18.17 8.20 18.35
N ASN A 245 17.64 7.85 17.17
CA ASN A 245 18.23 8.22 15.87
C ASN A 245 17.36 9.15 15.02
N ALA A 246 16.32 9.77 15.59
CA ALA A 246 15.35 10.57 14.85
C ALA A 246 16.00 11.62 13.93
N GLU A 247 16.94 12.41 14.46
CA GLU A 247 17.62 13.47 13.69
C GLU A 247 18.40 12.91 12.49
N LYS A 248 19.10 11.78 12.67
CA LYS A 248 19.88 11.12 11.60
C LYS A 248 18.97 10.49 10.55
N VAL A 249 17.84 9.92 10.97
CA VAL A 249 16.84 9.36 10.06
C VAL A 249 16.22 10.48 9.23
N ASP A 250 15.85 11.59 9.86
CA ASP A 250 15.29 12.76 9.17
C ASP A 250 16.27 13.35 8.16
N GLU A 251 17.55 13.46 8.53
CA GLU A 251 18.60 13.93 7.62
C GLU A 251 18.81 12.97 6.44
N LEU A 252 18.89 11.65 6.67
CA LEU A 252 19.03 10.65 5.62
C LEU A 252 17.85 10.69 4.64
N VAL A 253 16.63 10.77 5.16
CA VAL A 253 15.40 10.89 4.36
C VAL A 253 15.42 12.18 3.54
N LYS A 254 15.83 13.30 4.14
CA LYS A 254 15.98 14.59 3.44
C LYS A 254 16.99 14.49 2.30
N LEU A 255 18.20 13.98 2.55
CA LEU A 255 19.25 13.83 1.53
C LEU A 255 18.83 12.89 0.41
N TYR A 256 18.15 11.79 0.74
CA TYR A 256 17.59 10.85 -0.24
C TYR A 256 16.52 11.51 -1.12
N ASN A 257 15.62 12.30 -0.52
CA ASN A 257 14.60 13.04 -1.26
C ASN A 257 15.22 14.13 -2.15
N GLU A 258 16.21 14.88 -1.66
CA GLU A 258 16.96 15.86 -2.45
C GLU A 258 17.67 15.21 -3.64
N PHE A 259 18.28 14.05 -3.43
CA PHE A 259 18.90 13.27 -4.50
C PHE A 259 17.85 12.87 -5.56
N ASN A 260 16.74 12.26 -5.15
CA ASN A 260 15.68 11.85 -6.07
C ASN A 260 15.06 13.04 -6.81
N ASN A 261 14.88 14.18 -6.14
CA ASN A 261 14.37 15.40 -6.75
C ASN A 261 15.32 15.92 -7.83
N LYS A 262 16.63 15.93 -7.58
CA LYS A 262 17.65 16.30 -8.59
C LYS A 262 17.61 15.38 -9.81
N ILE A 263 17.55 14.07 -9.59
CA ILE A 263 17.46 13.08 -10.68
C ILE A 263 16.18 13.28 -11.50
N THR A 264 15.06 13.55 -10.82
CA THR A 264 13.77 13.82 -11.47
C THR A 264 13.82 15.11 -12.28
N GLN A 265 14.40 16.17 -11.74
CA GLN A 265 14.55 17.45 -12.44
C GLN A 265 15.38 17.30 -13.73
N ILE A 266 16.52 16.60 -13.67
CA ILE A 266 17.36 16.36 -14.86
C ILE A 266 16.57 15.61 -15.93
N ARG A 267 15.87 14.53 -15.56
CA ARG A 267 15.06 13.75 -16.51
C ARG A 267 13.95 14.57 -17.12
N ASN A 268 13.20 15.32 -16.31
CA ASN A 268 12.08 16.12 -16.80
C ASN A 268 12.57 17.23 -17.75
N GLN A 269 13.73 17.84 -17.49
CA GLN A 269 14.34 18.80 -18.41
C GLN A 269 14.67 18.16 -19.76
N HIS A 270 15.32 17.00 -19.75
CA HIS A 270 15.65 16.25 -20.98
C HIS A 270 14.40 15.79 -21.73
N ILE A 271 13.38 15.27 -21.02
CA ILE A 271 12.11 14.85 -21.63
C ILE A 271 11.38 16.04 -22.27
N ASN A 272 11.42 17.22 -21.65
CA ASN A 272 10.86 18.44 -22.27
C ASN A 272 11.64 18.87 -23.52
N SER A 273 12.98 18.83 -23.49
CA SER A 273 13.84 19.10 -24.65
C SER A 273 13.51 18.14 -25.81
N LEU A 274 13.44 16.84 -25.53
CA LEU A 274 13.07 15.82 -26.51
C LEU A 274 11.66 16.02 -27.07
N ARG A 275 10.68 16.40 -26.23
CA ARG A 275 9.32 16.72 -26.69
C ARG A 275 9.32 17.87 -27.69
N GLU A 276 10.05 18.95 -27.40
CA GLU A 276 10.16 20.11 -28.30
C GLU A 276 10.81 19.73 -29.62
N ALA A 277 11.96 19.05 -29.57
CA ALA A 277 12.67 18.57 -30.75
C ALA A 277 11.82 17.61 -31.60
N MET A 278 11.12 16.67 -30.97
CA MET A 278 10.24 15.74 -31.68
C MET A 278 9.04 16.46 -32.29
N SER A 279 8.43 17.41 -31.57
CA SER A 279 7.26 18.14 -32.07
C SER A 279 7.61 19.03 -33.27
N GLU A 280 8.78 19.67 -33.24
CA GLU A 280 9.32 20.41 -34.38
C GLU A 280 9.62 19.48 -35.56
N LYS A 281 10.29 18.35 -35.30
CA LYS A 281 10.75 17.44 -36.35
C LYS A 281 9.62 16.67 -37.03
N THR A 282 8.58 16.29 -36.30
CA THR A 282 7.42 15.58 -36.87
C THR A 282 6.31 16.52 -37.32
N GLY A 283 6.30 17.77 -36.85
CA GLY A 283 5.17 18.69 -37.02
C GLY A 283 3.92 18.27 -36.24
N GLU A 284 4.06 17.43 -35.23
CA GLU A 284 2.96 16.86 -34.45
C GLU A 284 3.12 17.20 -32.96
N ASN A 285 2.03 17.14 -32.19
CA ASN A 285 2.10 17.40 -30.76
C ASN A 285 2.44 16.12 -29.97
N TRP A 286 3.68 16.01 -29.49
CA TRP A 286 4.09 14.96 -28.56
C TRP A 286 3.67 15.28 -27.13
N TRP A 287 3.20 14.29 -26.38
CA TRP A 287 2.69 14.45 -25.03
C TRP A 287 3.68 13.95 -23.99
N ILE A 288 3.57 14.48 -22.76
CA ILE A 288 4.31 14.00 -21.59
C ILE A 288 3.30 13.55 -20.53
N TRP A 289 3.41 12.31 -20.08
CA TRP A 289 2.62 11.77 -18.97
C TRP A 289 3.45 11.73 -17.68
N SER A 290 2.85 12.19 -16.57
CA SER A 290 3.48 12.24 -15.24
C SER A 290 4.84 12.95 -15.16
N GLY A 291 5.18 13.76 -16.17
CA GLY A 291 6.42 14.55 -16.24
C GLY A 291 7.64 13.84 -16.80
N PHE A 292 7.59 12.52 -17.06
CA PHE A 292 8.76 11.73 -17.44
C PHE A 292 8.54 10.73 -18.59
N ASP A 293 7.28 10.46 -18.96
CA ASP A 293 6.93 9.52 -20.02
C ASP A 293 6.58 10.32 -21.28
N LEU A 294 7.46 10.29 -22.27
CA LEU A 294 7.31 10.98 -23.54
C LEU A 294 6.63 10.05 -24.53
N GLY A 295 5.55 10.50 -25.15
CA GLY A 295 4.87 9.68 -26.14
C GLY A 295 4.16 10.43 -27.25
N PHE A 296 3.71 9.63 -28.21
CA PHE A 296 2.89 10.05 -29.35
C PHE A 296 1.83 9.00 -29.65
N THR A 297 0.66 9.43 -30.10
CA THR A 297 -0.47 8.53 -30.38
C THR A 297 -0.97 8.73 -31.80
N PHE A 298 -1.02 7.63 -32.55
CA PHE A 298 -1.68 7.50 -33.83
C PHE A 298 -3.13 7.02 -33.65
N HIS A 299 -3.97 7.39 -34.61
CA HIS A 299 -5.36 6.95 -34.70
C HIS A 299 -5.63 6.46 -36.11
N ASP A 300 -6.32 5.33 -36.24
CA ASP A 300 -6.94 4.94 -37.52
C ASP A 300 -8.32 5.60 -37.69
N THR A 301 -9.01 5.30 -38.80
CA THR A 301 -10.33 5.91 -39.09
C THR A 301 -11.44 5.45 -38.13
N GLU A 302 -11.24 4.35 -37.41
CA GLU A 302 -12.18 3.80 -36.43
C GLU A 302 -11.83 4.22 -34.98
N GLY A 303 -10.78 5.04 -34.81
CA GLY A 303 -10.34 5.56 -33.52
C GLY A 303 -9.48 4.61 -32.70
N ARG A 304 -9.02 3.48 -33.29
CA ARG A 304 -8.09 2.54 -32.65
C ARG A 304 -6.73 3.21 -32.45
N LYS A 305 -6.06 2.91 -31.34
CA LYS A 305 -4.85 3.62 -30.91
C LYS A 305 -3.61 2.74 -30.98
N LEU A 306 -2.58 3.28 -31.60
CA LEU A 306 -1.21 2.78 -31.55
C LEU A 306 -0.30 3.96 -31.24
N GLY A 307 0.76 3.78 -30.47
CA GLY A 307 1.63 4.89 -30.14
C GLY A 307 3.03 4.49 -29.76
N ILE A 308 3.83 5.50 -29.45
CA ILE A 308 5.18 5.39 -28.94
C ILE A 308 5.14 5.91 -27.51
N GLU A 309 5.72 5.17 -26.58
CA GLU A 309 5.98 5.61 -25.21
C GLU A 309 7.48 5.43 -24.92
N SER A 310 8.07 6.37 -24.18
CA SER A 310 9.50 6.38 -23.94
C SER A 310 9.86 7.03 -22.63
N VAL A 311 10.84 6.45 -21.93
CA VAL A 311 11.17 6.83 -20.56
C VAL A 311 12.62 6.51 -20.21
N TYR A 312 13.22 7.33 -19.36
CA TYR A 312 14.52 7.01 -18.74
C TYR A 312 14.37 5.95 -17.64
N GLU A 313 15.21 4.92 -17.69
CA GLU A 313 15.31 3.91 -16.64
C GLU A 313 16.05 4.45 -15.41
N LYS A 314 15.72 3.93 -14.22
CA LYS A 314 16.43 4.27 -12.99
C LYS A 314 17.81 3.61 -12.96
N GLU A 315 18.86 4.38 -13.26
CA GLU A 315 20.25 3.96 -13.07
C GLU A 315 20.94 4.63 -11.86
N LYS A 316 21.99 3.96 -11.34
CA LYS A 316 22.71 4.34 -10.12
C LYS A 316 23.54 5.62 -10.24
N ARG A 317 24.11 5.88 -11.42
CA ARG A 317 25.12 6.95 -11.61
C ARG A 317 24.76 7.96 -12.68
N ASN A 318 24.04 7.54 -13.71
CA ASN A 318 23.66 8.40 -14.81
C ASN A 318 22.12 8.50 -14.89
N PRO A 319 21.50 9.63 -14.48
CA PRO A 319 20.04 9.78 -14.55
C PRO A 319 19.48 9.57 -15.97
N ILE A 320 20.29 9.79 -17.00
CA ILE A 320 19.91 9.70 -18.41
C ILE A 320 20.70 8.59 -19.15
N GLY A 321 21.26 7.64 -18.40
CA GLY A 321 22.14 6.59 -18.93
C GLY A 321 21.45 5.48 -19.70
N ARG A 322 20.13 5.36 -19.58
CA ARG A 322 19.37 4.35 -20.32
C ARG A 322 17.99 4.87 -20.68
N PHE A 323 17.70 4.89 -21.97
CA PHE A 323 16.44 5.37 -22.53
C PHE A 323 15.69 4.21 -23.18
N ASN A 324 14.50 3.92 -22.67
CA ASN A 324 13.66 2.83 -23.15
C ASN A 324 12.59 3.39 -24.07
N ILE A 325 12.32 2.69 -25.17
CA ILE A 325 11.26 3.03 -26.13
C ILE A 325 10.38 1.78 -26.30
N GLN A 326 9.07 1.99 -26.34
CA GLN A 326 8.11 0.93 -26.61
C GLN A 326 7.02 1.42 -27.54
N ILE A 327 6.46 0.49 -28.32
CA ILE A 327 5.26 0.71 -29.11
C ILE A 327 4.08 0.21 -28.28
N THR A 328 3.11 1.07 -28.02
CA THR A 328 2.01 0.80 -27.09
C THR A 328 0.67 0.81 -27.80
N ALA A 329 -0.16 -0.17 -27.47
CA ALA A 329 -1.60 -0.11 -27.66
C ALA A 329 -2.28 -0.18 -26.29
N TRP A 330 -3.09 0.84 -25.96
CA TRP A 330 -3.73 0.98 -24.64
C TRP A 330 -4.93 0.04 -24.42
N ASN A 331 -5.22 -0.80 -25.40
CA ASN A 331 -6.21 -1.87 -25.36
C ASN A 331 -5.70 -3.06 -26.20
N ILE A 332 -5.95 -4.29 -25.74
CA ILE A 332 -5.50 -5.51 -26.42
C ILE A 332 -6.12 -5.64 -27.82
N LYS A 333 -7.38 -5.24 -28.01
CA LYS A 333 -8.02 -5.36 -29.33
C LYS A 333 -7.37 -4.47 -30.39
N ASP A 334 -6.93 -3.28 -29.99
CA ASP A 334 -6.21 -2.35 -30.86
C ASP A 334 -4.87 -2.97 -31.26
N TRP A 335 -4.17 -3.59 -30.29
CA TRP A 335 -2.94 -4.33 -30.60
C TRP A 335 -3.18 -5.47 -31.58
N ASP A 336 -4.19 -6.30 -31.35
CA ASP A 336 -4.50 -7.43 -32.24
C ASP A 336 -4.74 -6.98 -33.68
N TYR A 337 -5.30 -5.79 -33.86
CA TYR A 337 -5.47 -5.16 -35.16
C TYR A 337 -4.15 -4.74 -35.81
N PHE A 338 -3.29 -4.04 -35.07
CA PHE A 338 -2.01 -3.53 -35.61
C PHE A 338 -0.87 -4.57 -35.66
N ARG A 339 -1.00 -5.68 -34.91
CA ARG A 339 0.09 -6.66 -34.67
C ARG A 339 0.73 -7.17 -35.95
N SER A 340 -0.07 -7.59 -36.94
CA SER A 340 0.43 -8.17 -38.18
C SER A 340 1.25 -7.18 -39.02
N ALA A 341 0.99 -5.88 -38.88
CA ALA A 341 1.74 -4.81 -39.54
C ALA A 341 2.98 -4.40 -38.73
N VAL A 342 2.90 -4.38 -37.40
CA VAL A 342 4.01 -3.93 -36.53
C VAL A 342 5.08 -5.00 -36.34
N THR A 343 4.72 -6.24 -36.01
CA THR A 343 5.67 -7.29 -35.62
C THR A 343 6.74 -7.58 -36.70
N PRO A 344 6.42 -7.68 -38.01
CA PRO A 344 7.43 -7.93 -39.03
C PRO A 344 8.47 -6.82 -39.18
N LEU A 345 8.18 -5.60 -38.72
CA LEU A 345 9.09 -4.45 -38.79
C LEU A 345 10.15 -4.49 -37.68
N PHE A 346 9.94 -5.29 -36.64
CA PHE A 346 10.80 -5.40 -35.47
C PHE A 346 10.93 -6.89 -35.03
N PRO A 347 11.57 -7.74 -35.84
CA PRO A 347 11.49 -9.20 -35.70
C PRO A 347 12.14 -9.76 -34.41
N ASP A 348 13.08 -9.02 -33.83
CA ASP A 348 13.83 -9.47 -32.64
C ASP A 348 13.17 -9.04 -31.32
N ASN A 349 12.00 -8.39 -31.38
CA ASN A 349 11.31 -7.83 -30.23
C ASN A 349 9.98 -8.55 -29.97
N GLU A 350 9.61 -8.66 -28.70
CA GLU A 350 8.38 -9.34 -28.28
C GLU A 350 7.41 -8.40 -27.57
N VAL A 351 6.11 -8.70 -27.71
CA VAL A 351 5.04 -8.01 -27.01
C VAL A 351 4.87 -8.52 -25.58
N GLN A 352 4.69 -7.59 -24.65
CA GLN A 352 4.33 -7.86 -23.27
C GLN A 352 2.91 -7.35 -22.99
N TYR A 353 2.08 -8.18 -22.35
CA TYR A 353 0.72 -7.82 -21.98
C TYR A 353 0.63 -7.50 -20.49
N GLY A 354 -0.07 -6.42 -20.15
CA GLY A 354 -0.27 -6.03 -18.75
C GLY A 354 -1.28 -4.90 -18.60
N GLY A 355 -2.16 -4.99 -17.59
CA GLY A 355 -3.13 -3.94 -17.29
C GLY A 355 -4.12 -3.62 -18.44
N GLY A 356 -4.43 -4.61 -19.29
CA GLY A 356 -5.27 -4.43 -20.48
C GLY A 356 -4.58 -3.77 -21.67
N LYS A 357 -3.26 -3.53 -21.60
CA LYS A 357 -2.45 -2.96 -22.67
C LYS A 357 -1.51 -4.00 -23.28
N ALA A 358 -1.04 -3.71 -24.48
CA ALA A 358 0.08 -4.39 -25.12
C ALA A 358 1.23 -3.42 -25.29
N ASN A 359 2.42 -3.78 -24.81
CA ASN A 359 3.65 -3.00 -24.92
C ASN A 359 4.68 -3.83 -25.67
N PHE A 360 5.07 -3.36 -26.84
CA PHE A 360 6.09 -3.97 -27.67
C PHE A 360 7.40 -3.24 -27.42
N ARG A 361 8.27 -3.84 -26.59
CA ARG A 361 9.50 -3.18 -26.13
C ARG A 361 10.60 -3.27 -27.17
N LEU A 362 11.20 -2.13 -27.49
CA LEU A 362 12.36 -2.05 -28.37
C LEU A 362 13.65 -2.11 -27.54
N ASP A 363 14.78 -2.29 -28.23
CA ASP A 363 16.08 -2.31 -27.58
C ASP A 363 16.38 -0.97 -26.89
N PRO A 364 16.86 -1.02 -25.63
CA PRO A 364 17.16 0.18 -24.87
C PRO A 364 18.40 0.89 -25.42
N MET A 365 18.38 2.22 -25.43
CA MET A 365 19.54 3.03 -25.79
C MET A 365 20.42 3.24 -24.55
N LEU A 366 21.72 2.94 -24.67
CA LEU A 366 22.70 3.07 -23.58
C LEU A 366 23.55 4.32 -23.74
N ASN A 367 23.54 5.18 -22.72
CA ASN A 367 24.16 6.50 -22.65
C ASN A 367 23.97 7.35 -23.93
N PRO A 368 22.74 7.45 -24.48
CA PRO A 368 22.53 8.18 -25.70
C PRO A 368 22.64 9.71 -25.50
N THR A 369 23.03 10.42 -26.55
CA THR A 369 22.84 11.88 -26.63
C THR A 369 21.38 12.21 -26.96
N GLU A 370 20.94 13.45 -26.68
CA GLU A 370 19.58 13.87 -27.07
C GLU A 370 19.34 13.71 -28.59
N GLU A 371 20.32 14.06 -29.41
CA GLU A 371 20.26 13.88 -30.87
C GLU A 371 20.04 12.42 -31.26
N GLN A 372 20.77 11.47 -30.65
CA GLN A 372 20.59 10.04 -30.91
C GLN A 372 19.18 9.57 -30.52
N ILE A 373 18.64 10.05 -29.40
CA ILE A 373 17.27 9.73 -28.98
C ILE A 373 16.27 10.29 -29.99
N THR A 374 16.38 11.57 -30.35
CA THR A 374 15.49 12.23 -31.31
C THR A 374 15.52 11.55 -32.68
N GLU A 375 16.69 11.16 -33.19
CA GLU A 375 16.79 10.40 -34.44
C GLU A 375 16.08 9.04 -34.33
N ARG A 376 16.32 8.30 -33.24
CA ARG A 376 15.70 6.98 -33.04
C ARG A 376 14.18 7.07 -32.90
N LEU A 377 13.68 8.03 -32.13
CA LEU A 377 12.23 8.27 -31.98
C LEU A 377 11.61 8.68 -33.31
N PHE A 378 12.28 9.52 -34.10
CA PHE A 378 11.82 9.94 -35.42
C PHE A 378 11.80 8.79 -36.44
N GLU A 379 12.80 7.92 -36.42
CA GLU A 379 12.83 6.70 -37.22
C GLU A 379 11.62 5.82 -36.92
N ILE A 380 11.37 5.54 -35.64
CA ILE A 380 10.24 4.71 -35.20
C ILE A 380 8.90 5.37 -35.56
N TYR A 381 8.76 6.68 -35.31
CA TYR A 381 7.59 7.46 -35.72
C TYR A 381 7.33 7.33 -37.23
N SER A 382 8.36 7.51 -38.05
CA SER A 382 8.25 7.46 -39.51
C SER A 382 7.87 6.06 -40.00
N ILE A 383 8.45 5.01 -39.40
CA ILE A 383 8.10 3.62 -39.68
C ILE A 383 6.61 3.38 -39.36
N LEU A 384 6.16 3.74 -38.16
CA LEU A 384 4.77 3.53 -37.76
C LEU A 384 3.80 4.35 -38.61
N LYS A 385 4.12 5.61 -38.91
CA LYS A 385 3.27 6.46 -39.75
C LYS A 385 3.11 5.89 -41.15
N HIS A 386 4.22 5.70 -41.86
CA HIS A 386 4.20 5.42 -43.30
C HIS A 386 4.07 3.94 -43.65
N LYS A 387 4.45 3.02 -42.76
CA LYS A 387 4.38 1.57 -43.02
C LYS A 387 3.26 0.85 -42.30
N VAL A 388 2.63 1.49 -41.31
CA VAL A 388 1.55 0.87 -40.53
C VAL A 388 0.27 1.69 -40.64
N VAL A 389 0.27 2.93 -40.15
CA VAL A 389 -0.95 3.70 -39.94
C VAL A 389 -1.55 4.24 -41.24
N GLU A 390 -0.76 4.90 -42.09
CA GLU A 390 -1.25 5.44 -43.37
C GLU A 390 -1.79 4.34 -44.31
N PRO A 391 -1.09 3.20 -44.53
CA PRO A 391 -1.63 2.12 -45.35
C PRO A 391 -2.94 1.53 -44.81
N ILE A 392 -3.06 1.43 -43.49
CA ILE A 392 -4.30 0.97 -42.84
C ILE A 392 -5.46 1.94 -43.10
N ILE A 393 -5.20 3.24 -42.96
CA ILE A 393 -6.19 4.29 -43.22
C ILE A 393 -6.63 4.27 -44.68
N GLU A 394 -5.70 4.14 -45.62
CA GLU A 394 -6.00 4.05 -47.06
C GLU A 394 -6.94 2.86 -47.36
N ILE A 395 -6.62 1.67 -46.86
CA ILE A 395 -7.46 0.46 -47.02
C ILE A 395 -8.85 0.67 -46.41
N GLN A 396 -8.93 1.30 -45.24
CA GLN A 396 -10.22 1.58 -44.58
C GLN A 396 -11.08 2.56 -45.40
N LEU A 397 -10.48 3.62 -45.95
CA LEU A 397 -11.18 4.60 -46.78
C LEU A 397 -11.66 3.97 -48.10
N GLU A 398 -10.84 3.14 -48.75
CA GLU A 398 -11.25 2.41 -49.95
C GLU A 398 -12.45 1.49 -49.68
N ALA A 399 -12.42 0.73 -48.58
CA ALA A 399 -13.53 -0.13 -48.17
C ALA A 399 -14.82 0.64 -47.83
N GLN A 400 -14.71 1.89 -47.38
CA GLN A 400 -15.86 2.77 -47.14
C GLN A 400 -16.47 3.31 -48.44
N THR A 401 -15.68 3.48 -49.51
CA THR A 401 -16.17 3.95 -50.82
C THR A 401 -16.83 2.86 -51.67
N LEU A 402 -16.63 1.59 -51.32
CA LEU A 402 -17.18 0.41 -52.01
C LEU A 402 -18.52 -0.08 -51.41
N ASN A 403 -18.91 0.45 -50.25
CA ASN A 403 -20.21 0.23 -49.61
C ASN A 403 -21.10 1.47 -49.78
#